data_AF-A0A219B832-F1
#
_entry.id   AF-A0A219B832-F1
#
_cell.length_a   1.000
_cell.length_b   1.000
_cell.length_c   1.000
_cell.angle_alpha   90.00
_cell.angle_beta   90.00
_cell.angle_gamma   90.00
#
_symmetry.space_group_name_H-M   'P 1'
#
loop_
_entity.id
_entity.type
_entity.pdbx_description
1 polymer ?
#
loop_
_entity_poly.entity_id
_entity_poly.type
_entity_poly.pdbx_seq_one_letter_code
_entity_poly.pdbx_strand_id
1 'polypeptide(L)'
;MALGTVKWFDTKKGFGFIRPDLGSIDVFVHISALKSSGLSDLAEDQRVEFELVQLNDGRVSAFGIHVVASRPPSPKDGAASQNSGRKNGDTEPPLPR
;
A
#
# COMPACT_ATOMS: atom_id res chain seq x y z
N MET A 1 -6.97 8.55 -17.74
CA MET A 1 -6.30 8.75 -16.44
C MET A 1 -6.71 10.07 -15.80
N ALA A 2 -6.75 10.12 -14.48
CA ALA A 2 -6.93 11.30 -13.64
C ALA A 2 -6.12 11.14 -12.34
N LEU A 3 -5.67 12.26 -11.77
CA LEU A 3 -4.92 12.29 -10.51
C LEU A 3 -5.84 12.63 -9.33
N GLY A 4 -5.51 12.10 -8.16
CA GLY A 4 -6.21 12.40 -6.91
C GLY A 4 -5.42 12.04 -5.65
N THR A 5 -6.04 12.30 -4.51
CA THR A 5 -5.52 11.98 -3.18
C THR A 5 -6.46 10.99 -2.51
N VAL A 6 -5.92 9.91 -1.96
CA VAL A 6 -6.70 8.91 -1.22
C VAL A 6 -7.21 9.54 0.07
N LYS A 7 -8.54 9.66 0.19
CA LYS A 7 -9.20 10.32 1.33
C LYS A 7 -9.31 9.37 2.52
N TRP A 8 -9.54 8.09 2.25
CA TRP A 8 -9.33 6.95 3.13
C TRP A 8 -9.52 5.64 2.36
N PHE A 9 -8.93 4.55 2.83
CA PHE A 9 -9.16 3.20 2.34
C PHE A 9 -9.25 2.21 3.51
N ASP A 10 -10.26 1.35 3.52
CA ASP A 10 -10.48 0.35 4.56
C ASP A 10 -10.27 -1.05 3.97
N THR A 11 -9.06 -1.59 4.08
CA THR A 11 -8.70 -2.93 3.56
C THR A 11 -9.54 -4.04 4.19
N LYS A 12 -10.03 -3.87 5.43
CA LYS A 12 -10.87 -4.87 6.11
C LYS A 12 -12.25 -4.96 5.48
N LYS A 13 -12.80 -3.84 5.01
CA LYS A 13 -14.05 -3.79 4.24
C LYS A 13 -13.86 -3.95 2.73
N GLY A 14 -12.64 -3.71 2.22
CA GLY A 14 -12.31 -3.81 0.81
C GLY A 14 -12.78 -2.62 -0.04
N PHE A 15 -12.98 -1.44 0.54
CA PHE A 15 -13.34 -0.23 -0.22
C PHE A 15 -12.83 1.06 0.42
N GLY A 16 -12.85 2.13 -0.36
CA GLY A 16 -12.47 3.48 0.09
C GLY A 16 -12.97 4.56 -0.86
N PHE A 17 -12.49 5.78 -0.63
CA PHE A 17 -12.77 6.93 -1.49
C PHE A 17 -11.50 7.71 -1.82
N ILE A 18 -11.41 8.15 -3.07
CA ILE A 18 -10.33 8.97 -3.59
C ILE A 18 -10.93 10.32 -4.00
N ARG A 19 -10.30 11.42 -3.59
CA ARG A 19 -10.70 12.77 -4.04
C ARG A 19 -9.85 13.14 -5.26
N PRO A 20 -10.43 13.19 -6.49
CA PRO A 20 -9.70 13.64 -7.66
C PRO A 20 -9.29 15.11 -7.50
N ASP A 21 -8.18 15.50 -8.13
CA ASP A 21 -7.73 16.90 -8.16
C ASP A 21 -8.60 17.74 -9.10
N LEU A 22 -9.10 17.11 -10.17
CA LEU A 22 -9.90 17.71 -11.24
C LEU A 22 -11.42 17.62 -11.01
N GLY A 23 -11.89 17.23 -9.81
CA GLY A 23 -13.32 16.98 -9.59
C GLY A 23 -13.79 17.15 -8.15
N SER A 24 -14.98 17.75 -8.00
CA SER A 24 -15.63 17.99 -6.70
C SER A 24 -16.37 16.78 -6.12
N ILE A 25 -16.33 15.64 -6.79
CA ILE A 25 -17.01 14.40 -6.39
C ILE A 25 -16.02 13.39 -5.80
N ASP A 26 -16.35 12.81 -4.64
CA ASP A 26 -15.58 11.68 -4.09
C ASP A 26 -15.79 10.44 -4.97
N VAL A 27 -14.69 9.81 -5.40
CA VAL A 27 -14.70 8.67 -6.32
C VAL A 27 -14.62 7.38 -5.52
N PHE A 28 -15.53 6.43 -5.80
CA PHE A 28 -15.55 5.14 -5.11
C PHE A 28 -14.44 4.21 -5.65
N VAL A 29 -13.67 3.61 -4.76
CA VAL A 29 -12.67 2.58 -5.12
C VAL A 29 -12.95 1.28 -4.39
N HIS A 30 -12.90 0.17 -5.13
CA HIS A 30 -13.10 -1.18 -4.62
C HIS A 30 -11.81 -1.99 -4.67
N ILE A 31 -11.58 -2.87 -3.69
CA ILE A 31 -10.37 -3.71 -3.61
C ILE A 31 -10.18 -4.62 -4.84
N SER A 32 -11.26 -4.92 -5.58
CA SER A 32 -11.18 -5.62 -6.87
C SER A 32 -10.37 -4.84 -7.91
N ALA A 33 -10.55 -3.51 -7.99
CA ALA A 33 -9.82 -2.67 -8.94
C ALA A 33 -8.34 -2.53 -8.51
N LEU A 34 -8.08 -2.45 -7.21
CA LEU A 34 -6.71 -2.46 -6.66
C LEU A 34 -6.00 -3.78 -6.96
N LYS A 35 -6.62 -4.92 -6.66
CA LYS A 35 -6.07 -6.25 -6.95
C LYS A 35 -5.83 -6.47 -8.45
N SER A 36 -6.73 -5.96 -9.31
CA SER A 36 -6.53 -5.94 -10.76
C SER A 36 -5.36 -5.05 -11.21
N SER A 37 -4.89 -4.15 -10.36
CA SER A 37 -3.73 -3.27 -10.58
C SER A 37 -2.47 -3.78 -9.85
N GLY A 38 -2.51 -4.96 -9.22
CA GLY A 38 -1.43 -5.51 -8.41
C GLY A 38 -1.28 -4.91 -7.00
N LEU A 39 -2.23 -4.06 -6.57
CA LEU A 39 -2.22 -3.40 -5.25
C LEU A 39 -3.16 -4.12 -4.28
N SER A 40 -2.72 -4.27 -3.02
CA SER A 40 -3.56 -4.79 -1.92
C SER A 40 -4.26 -3.67 -1.14
N ASP A 41 -3.59 -2.53 -1.03
CA ASP A 41 -3.89 -1.44 -0.10
C ASP A 41 -3.59 -0.08 -0.75
N LEU A 42 -4.14 0.99 -0.16
CA LEU A 42 -3.74 2.38 -0.40
C LEU A 42 -3.52 3.08 0.95
N ALA A 43 -2.52 3.94 1.06
CA ALA A 43 -2.36 4.79 2.25
C ALA A 43 -3.25 6.05 2.17
N GLU A 44 -3.68 6.56 3.32
CA GLU A 44 -4.32 7.87 3.43
C GLU A 44 -3.37 9.02 2.99
N ASP A 45 -3.94 10.09 2.45
CA ASP A 45 -3.25 11.24 1.83
C ASP A 45 -2.24 10.90 0.71
N GLN A 46 -2.23 9.66 0.23
CA GLN A 46 -1.36 9.23 -0.87
C GLN A 46 -1.84 9.75 -2.23
N ARG A 47 -0.91 10.22 -3.06
CA ARG A 47 -1.18 10.63 -4.45
C ARG A 47 -1.20 9.42 -5.38
N VAL A 48 -2.32 9.26 -6.07
CA VAL A 48 -2.61 8.14 -6.98
C VAL A 48 -3.18 8.63 -8.31
N GLU A 49 -2.89 7.89 -9.36
CA GLU A 49 -3.55 7.99 -10.67
C GLU A 49 -4.55 6.85 -10.81
N PHE A 50 -5.67 7.12 -11.48
CA PHE A 50 -6.73 6.16 -11.74
C PHE A 50 -7.58 6.61 -12.93
N GLU A 51 -8.35 5.70 -13.51
CA GLU A 51 -9.38 5.99 -14.50
C GLU A 51 -10.70 6.38 -13.82
N LEU A 52 -11.29 7.51 -14.21
CA LEU A 52 -12.64 7.90 -13.81
C LEU A 52 -13.67 7.24 -14.74
N VAL A 53 -14.36 6.20 -14.28
CA VAL A 53 -15.39 5.52 -15.06
C VAL A 53 -16.77 5.92 -14.54
N GLN A 54 -17.56 6.64 -15.36
CA GLN A 54 -18.99 6.82 -15.10
C GLN A 54 -19.73 5.51 -15.36
N LEU A 55 -20.47 5.04 -14.36
CA LEU A 55 -21.40 3.92 -14.48
C LEU A 55 -22.78 4.45 -14.91
N ASN A 56 -23.58 3.58 -15.53
CA ASN A 56 -24.96 3.87 -15.96
C ASN A 56 -25.92 4.20 -14.79
N ASP A 57 -25.45 4.04 -13.54
CA ASP A 57 -26.14 4.40 -12.29
C ASP A 57 -25.86 5.87 -11.85
N GLY A 58 -25.16 6.67 -12.68
CA GLY A 58 -24.76 8.05 -12.38
C GLY A 58 -23.58 8.18 -11.40
N ARG A 59 -23.03 7.06 -10.93
CA ARG A 59 -21.87 7.01 -10.01
C ARG A 59 -20.56 6.98 -10.77
N VAL A 60 -19.47 7.40 -10.12
CA VAL A 60 -18.11 7.33 -10.67
C VAL A 60 -17.25 6.38 -9.84
N SER A 61 -16.66 5.40 -10.52
CA SER A 61 -15.73 4.42 -9.94
C SER A 61 -14.31 4.67 -10.41
N ALA A 62 -13.32 4.38 -9.56
CA ALA A 62 -11.91 4.32 -9.93
C ALA A 62 -11.56 2.95 -10.53
N PHE A 63 -10.83 2.95 -11.64
CA PHE A 63 -10.24 1.75 -12.26
C PHE A 63 -8.74 1.95 -12.51
N GLY A 64 -7.96 0.87 -12.65
CA GLY A 64 -6.52 0.94 -12.97
C GLY A 64 -5.73 1.89 -12.05
N ILE A 65 -5.64 1.56 -10.76
CA ILE A 65 -5.07 2.46 -9.76
C ILE A 65 -3.53 2.29 -9.73
N HIS A 66 -2.82 3.38 -9.97
CA HIS A 66 -1.36 3.47 -9.91
C HIS A 66 -0.91 4.47 -8.85
N VAL A 67 0.05 4.08 -8.00
CA VAL A 67 0.65 4.98 -7.00
C VAL A 67 1.71 5.86 -7.69
N VAL A 68 1.41 7.14 -7.88
CA VAL A 68 2.30 8.09 -8.58
C VAL A 68 3.39 8.63 -7.67
N ALA A 69 3.06 8.89 -6.39
CA ALA A 69 4.02 9.38 -5.42
C ALA A 69 3.92 8.60 -4.10
N SER A 70 4.51 7.41 -4.09
CA SER A 70 5.17 6.92 -2.89
C SER A 70 6.37 7.84 -2.62
N ARG A 71 6.24 8.73 -1.62
CA ARG A 71 7.40 9.35 -0.96
C ARG A 71 8.38 8.20 -0.61
N PRO A 72 9.67 8.28 -0.97
CA PRO A 72 10.51 7.11 -1.24
C PRO A 72 10.48 6.09 -0.11
N PRO A 73 10.40 4.78 -0.43
CA PRO A 73 10.14 3.74 0.55
C PRO A 73 11.20 3.74 1.64
N SER A 74 10.78 3.95 2.89
CA SER A 74 11.59 3.65 4.06
C SER A 74 11.96 2.16 3.98
N PRO A 75 13.25 1.78 3.82
CA PRO A 75 13.61 0.39 3.56
C PRO A 75 13.29 -0.47 4.79
N LYS A 76 12.21 -1.27 4.67
CA LYS A 76 11.73 -2.20 5.71
C LYS A 76 11.84 -3.67 5.31
N ASP A 77 12.18 -3.95 4.06
CA ASP A 77 12.66 -5.26 3.62
C ASP A 77 14.03 -5.51 4.25
N GLY A 78 14.01 -6.06 5.46
CA GLY A 78 15.19 -6.27 6.28
C GLY A 78 16.21 -7.18 5.58
N ALA A 79 17.41 -6.65 5.33
CA ALA A 79 18.48 -7.40 4.70
C ALA A 79 18.75 -8.71 5.44
N ALA A 80 18.78 -9.82 4.70
CA ALA A 80 18.90 -11.17 5.23
C ALA A 80 20.29 -11.41 5.87
N SER A 81 20.44 -11.06 7.14
CA SER A 81 21.68 -11.24 7.91
C SER A 81 21.70 -12.59 8.65
N GLN A 82 21.61 -13.69 7.91
CA GLN A 82 22.03 -15.01 8.41
C GLN A 82 23.48 -15.25 7.98
N ASN A 83 24.38 -14.40 8.49
CA ASN A 83 25.82 -14.58 8.34
C ASN A 83 26.25 -15.89 9.04
N SER A 84 26.87 -16.81 8.30
CA SER A 84 27.33 -18.11 8.79
C SER A 84 28.55 -17.99 9.71
N GLY A 85 28.33 -17.44 10.90
CA GLY A 85 29.30 -17.21 11.98
C GLY A 85 29.79 -18.50 12.63
N ARG A 86 30.73 -19.15 11.95
CA ARG A 86 31.70 -20.18 12.38
C ARG A 86 31.67 -20.60 13.87
N LYS A 87 31.65 -21.93 14.09
CA LYS A 87 31.96 -22.59 15.37
C LYS A 87 33.34 -22.15 15.93
N ASN A 88 33.45 -22.12 17.27
CA ASN A 88 34.57 -22.55 18.14
C ASN A 88 34.89 -21.55 19.27
N GLY A 89 35.31 -22.09 20.42
CA GLY A 89 35.57 -21.41 21.70
C GLY A 89 34.43 -21.66 22.69
N ASP A 90 34.61 -22.41 23.78
CA ASP A 90 35.36 -22.12 25.02
C ASP A 90 34.64 -21.14 25.97
N THR A 91 34.39 -21.45 27.25
CA THR A 91 34.76 -22.64 28.07
C THR A 91 33.61 -22.98 29.06
N GLU A 92 33.60 -24.20 29.59
CA GLU A 92 32.64 -24.75 30.54
C GLU A 92 32.72 -24.15 31.97
N PRO A 93 31.62 -23.65 32.55
CA PRO A 93 31.42 -23.50 34.00
C PRO A 93 30.64 -24.71 34.58
N PRO A 94 30.73 -25.08 35.88
CA PRO A 94 30.84 -24.22 37.08
C PRO A 94 32.07 -24.62 37.95
N LEU A 95 32.23 -24.53 39.30
CA LEU A 95 31.40 -24.36 40.51
C LEU A 95 32.14 -23.54 41.60
N PRO A 96 31.42 -22.94 42.58
CA PRO A 96 32.01 -22.32 43.77
C PRO A 96 32.40 -23.34 44.86
N ARG A 97 33.23 -22.90 45.83
CA ARG A 97 33.49 -23.54 47.12
C ARG A 97 33.57 -22.48 48.21
#